data_AF-A0A7V9JKL6-F1
#
_entry.id   AF-A0A7V9JKL6-F1
#
_cell.length_a   1.000
_cell.length_b   1.000
_cell.length_c   1.000
_cell.angle_alpha   90.00
_cell.angle_beta   90.00
_cell.angle_gamma   90.00
#
_symmetry.space_group_name_H-M   'P 1'
#
loop_
_entity.id
_entity.type
_entity.pdbx_description
1 polymer ?
#
loop_
_entity_poly.entity_id
_entity_poly.type
_entity_poly.pdbx_seq_one_letter_code
_entity_poly.pdbx_strand_id
1 'polypeptide(L)'
;MSSRAGPDPQLGWVVAALAVVTGVLGILVMLAPVIADDPVVSWPPAGQQPSSTVLPLSPYRPLQLTATVPCTTLQALAARPGGGEALRTLPADVGTAPGEGLVVTAAQGVVTVTASGAEVLRETLPAGSCSYQVLADAGGVRVSRDGAGIDTRSDLLVPQVAELQTDAVTSTRGLTVALHTDARYQSHPTLLKTALLVAEGLALAALLVLAWRWGRGEGPGLIRPRLSWADAVVVVVSGFWVVAGPVNIDDSWYLLMARNAMQSGYVGNVIYQFNVTENPFVASQYAMQAWGAIGGEWSLGWMRLLPLAYGLATYALLRVLVATMLGRLVVGRVARRPAVAWAVAWAVAAAHLLWWLPYGMTLRPEPLIALGTAAVWVLAELARRRRSVGVFAVAVAVAALT
;
A
#
# COMPACT_ATOMS: atom_id res chain seq x y z
N MET A 1 35.86 5.66 -46.23
CA MET A 1 36.10 6.22 -44.89
C MET A 1 35.12 7.36 -44.67
N SER A 2 34.03 7.11 -43.94
CA SER A 2 33.09 8.15 -43.51
C SER A 2 33.50 8.49 -42.07
N SER A 3 34.05 9.68 -41.85
CA SER A 3 34.26 10.23 -40.52
C SER A 3 32.88 10.48 -39.91
N ARG A 4 32.36 9.53 -39.14
CA ARG A 4 31.09 9.71 -38.43
C ARG A 4 31.36 10.46 -37.14
N ALA A 5 30.73 11.62 -37.04
CA ALA A 5 30.84 12.55 -35.94
C ALA A 5 30.59 11.86 -34.60
N GLY A 6 31.38 12.22 -33.58
CA GLY A 6 31.11 11.85 -32.20
C GLY A 6 29.72 12.33 -31.75
N PRO A 7 29.27 11.91 -30.56
CA PRO A 7 27.97 12.34 -30.02
C PRO A 7 27.82 13.86 -30.12
N ASP A 8 26.70 14.30 -30.69
CA ASP A 8 26.43 15.73 -30.90
C ASP A 8 26.49 16.47 -29.55
N PRO A 9 27.41 17.43 -29.38
CA PRO A 9 27.58 18.16 -28.12
C PRO A 9 26.34 18.99 -27.77
N GLN A 10 25.58 19.48 -28.75
CA GLN A 10 24.34 20.22 -28.49
C GLN A 10 23.27 19.30 -27.89
N LEU A 11 23.14 18.08 -28.42
CA LEU A 11 22.23 17.09 -27.88
C LEU A 11 22.62 16.64 -26.46
N GLY A 12 23.92 16.58 -26.15
CA GLY A 12 24.41 16.30 -24.80
C GLY A 12 23.95 17.33 -23.78
N TRP A 13 24.04 18.63 -24.10
CA TRP A 13 23.52 19.70 -23.24
C TRP A 13 22.01 19.63 -23.05
N VAL A 14 21.25 19.32 -24.11
CA VAL A 14 19.80 19.12 -24.02
C VAL A 14 19.44 17.97 -23.08
N VAL A 15 20.14 16.84 -23.18
CA VAL A 15 19.95 15.68 -22.28
C VAL A 15 20.24 16.05 -20.83
N ALA A 16 21.34 16.78 -20.57
CA ALA A 16 21.70 17.23 -19.23
C ALA A 16 20.66 18.20 -18.65
N ALA A 17 20.22 19.18 -19.44
CA ALA A 17 19.18 20.12 -19.03
C ALA A 17 17.85 19.39 -18.74
N LEU A 18 17.46 18.43 -19.58
CA LEU A 18 16.26 17.63 -19.33
C LEU A 18 16.39 16.82 -18.04
N ALA A 19 17.55 16.22 -17.77
CA ALA A 19 17.77 15.45 -16.55
C ALA A 19 17.61 16.32 -15.29
N VAL A 20 18.13 17.55 -15.32
CA VAL A 20 17.94 18.53 -14.24
C VAL A 20 16.46 18.88 -14.10
N VAL A 21 15.77 19.19 -15.20
CA VAL A 21 14.32 19.50 -15.18
C VAL A 21 13.51 18.32 -14.64
N THR A 22 13.76 17.10 -15.08
CA THR A 22 13.10 15.89 -14.56
C THR A 22 13.34 15.72 -13.07
N GLY A 23 14.58 15.89 -12.59
CA GLY A 23 14.89 15.81 -11.17
C GLY A 23 14.20 16.89 -10.33
N VAL A 24 14.16 18.14 -10.82
CA VAL A 24 13.44 19.23 -10.17
C VAL A 24 11.93 18.96 -10.14
N LEU A 25 11.35 18.49 -11.24
CA LEU A 25 9.94 18.11 -11.31
C LEU A 25 9.61 17.01 -10.28
N GLY A 26 10.46 15.98 -10.15
CA GLY A 26 10.27 14.95 -9.13
C GLY A 26 10.28 15.48 -7.70
N ILE A 27 11.18 16.41 -7.38
CA ILE A 27 11.17 17.10 -6.08
C ILE A 27 9.88 17.89 -5.89
N LEU A 28 9.44 18.63 -6.91
CA LEU A 28 8.21 19.41 -6.87
C LEU A 28 6.98 18.51 -6.73
N VAL A 29 6.93 17.34 -7.36
CA VAL A 29 5.86 16.35 -7.18
C VAL A 29 5.77 15.90 -5.73
N MET A 30 6.89 15.64 -5.07
CA MET A 30 6.90 15.22 -3.66
C MET A 30 6.38 16.33 -2.73
N LEU A 31 6.71 17.59 -3.01
CA LEU A 31 6.28 18.75 -2.21
C LEU A 31 4.87 19.25 -2.57
N ALA A 32 4.34 18.86 -3.74
CA ALA A 32 3.05 19.35 -4.20
C ALA A 32 1.90 18.84 -3.31
N PRO A 33 0.91 19.71 -3.03
CA PRO A 33 -0.16 19.43 -2.09
C PRO A 33 -1.08 18.31 -2.59
N VAL A 34 -1.68 17.62 -1.62
CA VAL A 34 -2.74 16.63 -1.79
C VAL A 34 -4.01 17.12 -1.09
N ILE A 35 -5.15 16.57 -1.49
CA ILE A 35 -6.41 16.73 -0.77
C ILE A 35 -6.56 15.46 0.08
N ALA A 36 -6.53 15.60 1.40
CA ALA A 36 -6.69 14.49 2.34
C ALA A 36 -8.14 14.43 2.83
N ASP A 37 -8.65 13.21 3.00
CA ASP A 37 -9.99 13.00 3.52
C ASP A 37 -10.00 13.15 5.06
N ASP A 38 -11.06 13.76 5.60
CA ASP A 38 -11.34 13.86 7.04
C ASP A 38 -12.74 13.32 7.34
N PRO A 39 -12.91 11.99 7.42
CA PRO A 39 -14.21 11.39 7.64
C PRO A 39 -14.62 11.59 9.10
N VAL A 40 -15.75 12.27 9.28
CA VAL A 40 -16.37 12.50 10.58
C VAL A 40 -17.58 11.58 10.72
N VAL A 41 -17.59 10.75 11.78
CA VAL A 41 -18.78 9.98 12.14
C VAL A 41 -19.52 10.72 13.27
N SER A 42 -20.80 10.95 13.05
CA SER A 42 -21.72 11.50 14.04
C SER A 42 -22.67 10.40 14.54
N TRP A 43 -22.79 10.28 15.86
CA TRP A 43 -23.73 9.38 16.52
C TRP A 43 -24.56 10.14 17.56
N PRO A 44 -25.89 9.96 17.59
CA PRO A 44 -26.69 9.24 16.60
C PRO A 44 -26.62 9.92 15.21
N PRO A 45 -26.96 9.20 14.13
CA PRO A 45 -27.17 9.83 12.84
C PRO A 45 -28.19 10.98 12.95
N ALA A 46 -28.02 12.02 12.14
CA ALA A 46 -28.88 13.20 12.17
C ALA A 46 -30.36 12.82 12.06
N GLY A 47 -31.17 13.32 13.00
CA GLY A 47 -32.62 13.04 13.06
C GLY A 47 -33.00 11.70 13.69
N GLN A 48 -32.04 10.91 14.17
CA GLN A 48 -32.29 9.62 14.82
C GLN A 48 -32.04 9.69 16.33
N GLN A 49 -32.62 8.76 17.08
CA GLN A 49 -32.31 8.58 18.49
C GLN A 49 -31.05 7.72 18.65
N PRO A 50 -30.29 7.88 19.75
CA PRO A 50 -29.18 6.98 20.08
C PRO A 50 -29.63 5.52 20.13
N SER A 51 -28.92 4.68 19.38
CA SER A 51 -29.04 3.23 19.41
C SER A 51 -27.64 2.61 19.31
N SER A 52 -27.45 1.48 19.99
CA SER A 52 -26.16 0.81 19.99
C SER A 52 -25.73 0.45 18.55
N THR A 53 -24.56 0.93 18.15
CA THR A 53 -24.09 0.85 16.76
C THR A 53 -22.69 0.23 16.72
N VAL A 54 -22.51 -0.80 15.90
CA VAL A 54 -21.18 -1.39 15.63
C VAL A 54 -20.40 -0.49 14.69
N LEU A 55 -19.18 -0.11 15.08
CA LEU A 55 -18.32 0.83 14.37
C LEU A 55 -16.83 0.45 14.52
N PRO A 56 -16.38 -0.65 13.89
CA PRO A 56 -14.98 -1.06 13.93
C PRO A 56 -14.13 -0.09 13.12
N LEU A 57 -13.30 0.71 13.80
CA LEU A 57 -12.35 1.59 13.13
C LEU A 57 -11.08 0.83 12.75
N SER A 58 -10.44 1.24 11.65
CA SER A 58 -9.09 0.80 11.29
C SER A 58 -8.32 2.03 10.79
N PRO A 59 -7.37 2.58 11.57
CA PRO A 59 -6.88 2.10 12.87
C PRO A 59 -7.94 2.19 14.00
N TYR A 60 -7.73 1.45 15.10
CA TYR A 60 -8.73 1.31 16.19
C TYR A 60 -9.02 2.60 16.97
N ARG A 61 -8.16 3.63 16.86
CA ARG A 61 -8.32 4.92 17.54
C ARG A 61 -8.59 6.01 16.50
N PRO A 62 -9.62 6.85 16.70
CA PRO A 62 -9.79 8.05 15.89
C PRO A 62 -8.70 9.09 16.21
N LEU A 63 -8.52 10.09 15.35
CA LEU A 63 -7.66 11.24 15.64
C LEU A 63 -8.24 12.12 16.74
N GLN A 64 -9.58 12.22 16.78
CA GLN A 64 -10.31 12.97 17.78
C GLN A 64 -11.63 12.27 18.09
N LEU A 65 -12.01 12.26 19.37
CA LEU A 65 -13.31 11.82 19.86
C LEU A 65 -13.89 12.90 20.77
N THR A 66 -15.13 13.32 20.50
CA THR A 66 -15.91 14.20 21.36
C THR A 66 -17.21 13.51 21.72
N ALA A 67 -17.39 13.16 22.99
CA ALA A 67 -18.63 12.60 23.51
C ALA A 67 -19.31 13.62 24.42
N THR A 68 -20.58 13.95 24.14
CA THR A 68 -21.41 14.83 24.95
C THR A 68 -22.51 14.01 25.60
N VAL A 69 -22.58 14.04 26.93
CA VAL A 69 -23.50 13.23 27.73
C VAL A 69 -24.31 14.15 28.65
N PRO A 70 -25.63 14.31 28.41
CA PRO A 70 -26.49 15.13 29.25
C PRO A 70 -26.61 14.57 30.68
N CYS A 71 -26.62 15.45 31.66
CA CYS A 71 -26.86 15.07 33.05
C CYS A 71 -28.25 14.46 33.25
N THR A 72 -29.25 14.82 32.45
CA THR A 72 -30.57 14.17 32.48
C THR A 72 -30.50 12.70 32.07
N THR A 73 -29.64 12.36 31.11
CA THR A 73 -29.35 10.96 30.73
C THR A 73 -28.68 10.23 31.89
N LEU A 74 -27.64 10.82 32.48
CA LEU A 74 -26.89 10.23 33.59
C LEU A 74 -27.76 10.06 34.85
N GLN A 75 -28.62 11.02 35.17
CA GLN A 75 -29.57 10.94 36.28
C GLN A 75 -30.58 9.80 36.07
N ALA A 76 -31.12 9.66 34.85
CA ALA A 76 -32.04 8.58 34.51
C ALA A 76 -31.38 7.19 34.63
N LEU A 77 -30.09 7.07 34.28
CA LEU A 77 -29.31 5.85 34.44
C LEU A 77 -28.98 5.57 35.92
N ALA A 78 -28.53 6.59 36.66
CA ALA A 78 -28.20 6.46 38.08
C ALA A 78 -29.39 6.06 38.96
N ALA A 79 -30.62 6.37 38.53
CA ALA A 79 -31.86 5.99 39.20
C ALA A 79 -32.21 4.50 39.02
N ARG A 80 -31.56 3.78 38.09
CA ARG A 80 -31.80 2.35 37.88
C ARG A 80 -31.14 1.51 38.98
N PRO A 81 -31.73 0.38 39.38
CA PRO A 81 -31.06 -0.60 40.23
C PRO A 81 -29.76 -1.09 39.55
N GLY A 82 -28.61 -0.72 40.11
CA GLY A 82 -27.28 -1.04 39.54
C GLY A 82 -26.66 0.03 38.63
N GLY A 83 -27.39 1.12 38.33
CA GLY A 83 -26.93 2.18 37.42
C GLY A 83 -27.02 1.80 35.94
N GLY A 84 -26.19 2.42 35.12
CA GLY A 84 -26.02 2.05 33.71
C GLY A 84 -24.97 2.88 32.98
N GLU A 85 -24.74 2.53 31.73
CA GLU A 85 -23.73 3.15 30.88
C GLU A 85 -24.37 4.09 29.86
N ALA A 86 -23.99 5.37 29.92
CA ALA A 86 -24.43 6.35 28.94
C ALA A 86 -23.73 6.15 27.60
N LEU A 87 -22.46 5.73 27.64
CA LEU A 87 -21.65 5.47 26.46
C LEU A 87 -20.56 4.43 26.79
N ARG A 88 -20.36 3.50 25.88
CA ARG A 88 -19.24 2.56 25.84
C ARG A 88 -18.73 2.44 24.40
N THR A 89 -17.41 2.39 24.20
CA THR A 89 -16.81 2.35 22.85
C THR A 89 -16.19 1.00 22.46
N LEU A 90 -16.14 0.04 23.38
CA LEU A 90 -15.66 -1.33 23.15
C LEU A 90 -16.60 -2.32 23.85
N PRO A 91 -16.79 -3.54 23.29
CA PRO A 91 -17.63 -4.56 23.91
C PRO A 91 -17.27 -4.86 25.36
N ALA A 92 -18.27 -5.11 26.20
CA ALA A 92 -18.11 -5.29 27.64
C ALA A 92 -17.29 -6.54 28.04
N ASP A 93 -17.17 -7.52 27.14
CA ASP A 93 -16.41 -8.77 27.34
C ASP A 93 -14.92 -8.66 26.95
N VAL A 94 -14.47 -7.51 26.43
CA VAL A 94 -13.07 -7.27 26.10
C VAL A 94 -12.26 -6.93 27.36
N GLY A 95 -11.85 -7.98 28.09
CA GLY A 95 -10.84 -7.93 29.15
C GLY A 95 -11.34 -7.42 30.51
N THR A 96 -10.92 -8.07 31.59
CA THR A 96 -11.30 -7.76 32.99
C THR A 96 -10.56 -6.55 33.60
N ALA A 97 -9.85 -5.77 32.78
CA ALA A 97 -9.20 -4.52 33.14
C ALA A 97 -10.02 -3.34 32.59
N PRO A 98 -9.83 -2.08 33.03
CA PRO A 98 -10.46 -0.96 32.36
C PRO A 98 -10.05 -1.02 30.88
N GLY A 99 -11.02 -1.21 29.98
CA GLY A 99 -10.72 -1.44 28.58
C GLY A 99 -10.00 -0.25 27.94
N GLU A 100 -9.43 -0.46 26.75
CA GLU A 100 -8.76 0.59 25.96
C GLU A 100 -9.74 1.63 25.36
N GLY A 101 -11.04 1.45 25.62
CA GLY A 101 -12.13 2.31 25.16
C GLY A 101 -12.52 3.40 26.17
N LEU A 102 -13.58 4.12 25.84
CA LEU A 102 -14.25 5.10 26.69
C LEU A 102 -15.48 4.42 27.30
N VAL A 103 -15.68 4.61 28.61
CA VAL A 103 -16.91 4.26 29.30
C VAL A 103 -17.35 5.45 30.16
N VAL A 104 -18.59 5.88 29.98
CA VAL A 104 -19.25 6.90 30.81
C VAL A 104 -20.41 6.22 31.52
N THR A 105 -20.30 6.08 32.84
CA THR A 105 -21.29 5.38 33.67
C THR A 105 -21.92 6.32 34.68
N ALA A 106 -23.15 5.98 35.08
CA ALA A 106 -23.82 6.64 36.20
C ALA A 106 -24.49 5.59 37.09
N ALA A 107 -24.11 5.58 38.37
CA ALA A 107 -24.65 4.66 39.36
C ALA A 107 -24.70 5.34 40.73
N GLN A 108 -25.79 5.16 41.47
CA GLN A 108 -25.93 5.68 42.85
C GLN A 108 -25.62 7.19 42.99
N GLY A 109 -25.98 7.99 41.97
CA GLY A 109 -25.72 9.43 41.94
C GLY A 109 -24.25 9.80 41.73
N VAL A 110 -23.41 8.89 41.25
CA VAL A 110 -22.00 9.12 40.90
C VAL A 110 -21.81 8.93 39.41
N VAL A 111 -21.14 9.88 38.75
CA VAL A 111 -20.66 9.73 37.36
C VAL A 111 -19.23 9.23 37.41
N THR A 112 -18.90 8.25 36.58
CA THR A 112 -17.53 7.80 36.38
C THR A 112 -17.21 7.79 34.90
N VAL A 113 -16.10 8.43 34.53
CA VAL A 113 -15.54 8.43 33.18
C VAL A 113 -14.22 7.66 33.22
N THR A 114 -14.13 6.58 32.46
CA THR A 114 -12.89 5.83 32.24
C THR A 114 -12.53 5.86 30.77
N ALA A 115 -11.25 6.07 30.46
CA ALA A 115 -10.76 6.14 29.10
C ALA A 115 -9.38 5.47 29.01
N SER A 116 -9.13 4.66 27.98
CA SER A 116 -7.81 4.09 27.68
C SER A 116 -7.14 3.45 28.91
N GLY A 117 -7.87 2.61 29.65
CA GLY A 117 -7.30 1.90 30.80
C GLY A 117 -7.31 2.63 32.14
N ALA A 118 -7.77 3.89 32.22
CA ALA A 118 -7.71 4.68 33.44
C ALA A 118 -9.00 5.43 33.77
N GLU A 119 -9.25 5.65 35.06
CA GLU A 119 -10.27 6.60 35.52
C GLU A 119 -9.79 8.04 35.24
N VAL A 120 -10.64 8.82 34.58
CA VAL A 120 -10.41 10.24 34.24
C VAL A 120 -11.23 11.15 35.14
N LEU A 121 -12.43 10.74 35.52
CA LEU A 121 -13.29 11.50 36.41
C LEU A 121 -14.14 10.56 37.25
N ARG A 122 -14.28 10.88 38.54
CA ARG A 122 -15.30 10.31 39.42
C ARG A 122 -15.82 11.40 40.35
N GLU A 123 -17.09 11.76 40.22
CA GLU A 123 -17.70 12.77 41.09
C GLU A 123 -19.19 12.50 41.32
N THR A 124 -19.74 13.14 42.36
CA THR A 124 -21.19 13.16 42.60
C THR A 124 -21.87 13.92 41.48
N LEU A 125 -22.93 13.33 40.91
CA LEU A 125 -23.72 13.97 39.88
C LEU A 125 -24.35 15.26 40.42
N PRO A 126 -24.13 16.41 39.79
CA PRO A 126 -24.78 17.64 40.19
C PRO A 126 -26.30 17.57 39.95
N ALA A 127 -27.03 18.30 40.78
CA ALA A 127 -28.47 18.48 40.62
C ALA A 127 -28.77 19.44 39.45
N GLY A 128 -29.86 19.18 38.74
CA GLY A 128 -30.32 20.04 37.64
C GLY A 128 -29.77 19.63 36.26
N SER A 129 -29.88 20.56 35.31
CA SER A 129 -29.41 20.36 33.94
C SER A 129 -27.95 20.76 33.80
N CYS A 130 -27.15 19.85 33.25
CA CYS A 130 -25.78 20.10 32.81
C CYS A 130 -25.44 19.14 31.67
N SER A 131 -24.27 19.32 31.07
CA SER A 131 -23.73 18.46 30.03
C SER A 131 -22.26 18.16 30.29
N TYR A 132 -21.92 16.86 30.38
CA TYR A 132 -20.54 16.41 30.39
C TYR A 132 -20.04 16.28 28.96
N GLN A 133 -18.82 16.75 28.70
CA GLN A 133 -18.14 16.53 27.44
C GLN A 133 -16.78 15.88 27.69
N VAL A 134 -16.55 14.74 27.05
CA VAL A 134 -15.25 14.07 26.98
C VAL A 134 -14.64 14.38 25.62
N LEU A 135 -13.53 15.13 25.61
CA LEU A 135 -12.74 15.42 24.43
C LEU A 135 -11.43 14.63 24.52
N ALA A 136 -11.15 13.79 23.54
CA ALA A 136 -9.91 13.06 23.41
C ALA A 136 -9.26 13.35 22.07
N ASP A 137 -8.02 13.85 22.07
CA ASP A 137 -7.22 14.15 20.89
C ASP A 137 -5.71 13.98 21.18
N ALA A 138 -4.84 14.54 20.34
CA ALA A 138 -3.39 14.49 20.54
C ALA A 138 -2.90 15.10 21.87
N GLY A 139 -3.72 15.92 22.54
CA GLY A 139 -3.43 16.48 23.86
C GLY A 139 -3.86 15.59 25.03
N GLY A 140 -4.39 14.39 24.75
CA GLY A 140 -4.91 13.44 25.73
C GLY A 140 -6.41 13.57 25.96
N VAL A 141 -6.90 13.08 27.10
CA VAL A 141 -8.34 13.04 27.43
C VAL A 141 -8.70 14.15 28.40
N ARG A 142 -9.71 14.95 28.06
CA ARG A 142 -10.21 16.09 28.84
C ARG A 142 -11.69 15.91 29.10
N VAL A 143 -12.10 16.13 30.35
CA VAL A 143 -13.51 16.12 30.74
C VAL A 143 -13.91 17.53 31.17
N SER A 144 -14.99 18.03 30.61
CA SER A 144 -15.59 19.31 30.98
C SER A 144 -17.06 19.15 31.30
N ARG A 145 -17.61 20.11 32.05
CA ARG A 145 -19.05 20.22 32.32
C ARG A 145 -19.49 21.65 32.02
N ASP A 146 -20.47 21.79 31.13
CA ASP A 146 -20.99 23.08 30.68
C ASP A 146 -19.90 24.04 30.17
N GLY A 147 -18.86 23.49 29.54
CA GLY A 147 -17.71 24.22 29.00
C GLY A 147 -16.60 24.52 30.02
N ALA A 148 -16.82 24.27 31.31
CA ALA A 148 -15.77 24.37 32.33
C ALA A 148 -14.99 23.06 32.44
N GLY A 149 -13.67 23.10 32.27
CA GLY A 149 -12.80 21.93 32.44
C GLY A 149 -12.83 21.42 33.88
N ILE A 150 -13.00 20.11 34.06
CA ILE A 150 -12.98 19.44 35.36
C ILE A 150 -11.67 18.70 35.56
N ASP A 151 -11.30 17.85 34.61
CA ASP A 151 -10.08 17.04 34.69
C ASP A 151 -9.43 16.86 33.32
N THR A 152 -8.13 16.60 33.31
CA THR A 152 -7.30 16.41 32.11
C THR A 152 -6.24 15.35 32.37
N ARG A 153 -6.20 14.36 31.49
CA ARG A 153 -5.23 13.27 31.46
C ARG A 153 -4.47 13.29 30.15
N SER A 154 -3.40 14.09 30.14
CA SER A 154 -2.50 14.24 28.97
C SER A 154 -1.65 13.00 28.67
N ASP A 155 -1.57 12.06 29.62
CA ASP A 155 -0.85 10.79 29.50
C ASP A 155 -1.66 9.70 28.76
N LEU A 156 -2.97 9.91 28.57
CA LEU A 156 -3.86 8.93 27.96
C LEU A 156 -3.99 9.14 26.45
N LEU A 157 -4.02 8.04 25.71
CA LEU A 157 -4.31 8.04 24.27
C LEU A 157 -5.81 8.26 24.02
N VAL A 158 -6.15 8.68 22.79
CA VAL A 158 -7.55 8.72 22.32
C VAL A 158 -8.16 7.31 22.41
N PRO A 159 -9.31 7.10 23.09
CA PRO A 159 -9.89 5.77 23.31
C PRO A 159 -10.13 4.97 22.03
N GLN A 160 -9.99 3.65 22.10
CA GLN A 160 -10.35 2.76 21.00
C GLN A 160 -11.86 2.73 20.80
N VAL A 161 -12.28 2.59 19.54
CA VAL A 161 -13.68 2.52 19.14
C VAL A 161 -13.90 1.33 18.22
N ALA A 162 -14.73 0.39 18.67
CA ALA A 162 -15.27 -0.71 17.88
C ALA A 162 -16.82 -0.68 17.81
N GLU A 163 -17.44 0.09 18.70
CA GLU A 163 -18.88 0.29 18.78
C GLU A 163 -19.19 1.60 19.50
N LEU A 164 -20.46 1.99 19.49
CA LEU A 164 -21.02 3.06 20.31
C LEU A 164 -22.25 2.48 20.99
N GLN A 165 -22.07 1.94 22.20
CA GLN A 165 -23.12 1.29 22.98
C GLN A 165 -23.68 2.25 24.03
N THR A 166 -24.99 2.16 24.30
CA THR A 166 -25.65 2.92 25.36
C THR A 166 -26.78 2.12 26.00
N ASP A 167 -26.94 2.23 27.32
CA ASP A 167 -28.10 1.74 28.07
C ASP A 167 -29.23 2.79 28.13
N ALA A 168 -28.96 4.01 27.65
CA ALA A 168 -29.91 5.10 27.68
C ALA A 168 -30.99 4.91 26.60
N VAL A 169 -32.16 4.45 27.03
CA VAL A 169 -33.36 4.31 26.17
C VAL A 169 -34.31 5.51 26.29
N THR A 170 -34.22 6.25 27.39
CA THR A 170 -35.03 7.43 27.70
C THR A 170 -34.11 8.61 28.00
N SER A 171 -34.62 9.83 27.83
CA SER A 171 -33.86 11.06 28.14
C SER A 171 -32.50 11.16 27.42
N THR A 172 -32.47 10.83 26.12
CA THR A 172 -31.27 10.80 25.28
C THR A 172 -31.00 12.10 24.52
N ARG A 173 -31.85 13.12 24.68
CA ARG A 173 -31.71 14.39 23.96
C ARG A 173 -30.41 15.09 24.36
N GLY A 174 -29.51 15.25 23.40
CA GLY A 174 -28.18 15.85 23.59
C GLY A 174 -27.07 14.83 23.85
N LEU A 175 -27.38 13.53 23.93
CA LEU A 175 -26.37 12.47 23.91
C LEU A 175 -25.82 12.35 22.50
N THR A 176 -24.56 12.73 22.32
CA THR A 176 -23.90 12.73 21.01
C THR A 176 -22.46 12.28 21.10
N VAL A 177 -21.95 11.69 20.02
CA VAL A 177 -20.55 11.40 19.81
C VAL A 177 -20.19 11.89 18.41
N ALA A 178 -19.08 12.63 18.31
CA ALA A 178 -18.45 12.98 17.05
C ALA A 178 -17.03 12.44 17.07
N LEU A 179 -16.61 11.75 16.02
CA LEU A 179 -15.27 11.20 15.90
C LEU A 179 -14.67 11.50 14.53
N HIS A 180 -13.46 12.05 14.53
CA HIS A 180 -12.63 12.23 13.34
C HIS A 180 -11.79 10.98 13.16
N THR A 181 -12.14 10.16 12.19
CA THR A 181 -11.40 8.93 11.92
C THR A 181 -9.99 9.24 11.42
N ASP A 182 -9.06 8.31 11.62
CA ASP A 182 -7.70 8.45 11.09
C ASP A 182 -7.63 7.94 9.65
N ALA A 183 -7.90 8.84 8.71
CA ALA A 183 -7.83 8.60 7.27
C ALA A 183 -6.54 9.17 6.65
N ARG A 184 -5.45 9.31 7.41
CA ARG A 184 -4.23 10.04 6.96
C ARG A 184 -3.59 9.56 5.65
N TYR A 185 -3.88 8.34 5.21
CA TYR A 185 -3.38 7.77 3.95
C TYR A 185 -4.37 7.90 2.78
N GLN A 186 -5.63 8.28 3.05
CA GLN A 186 -6.67 8.53 2.05
C GLN A 186 -6.50 9.94 1.52
N SER A 187 -5.95 10.04 0.31
CA SER A 187 -5.74 11.33 -0.33
C SER A 187 -5.74 11.21 -1.85
N HIS A 188 -6.06 12.33 -2.50
CA HIS A 188 -6.03 12.46 -3.94
C HIS A 188 -5.14 13.63 -4.37
N PRO A 189 -4.44 13.53 -5.52
CA PRO A 189 -3.57 14.58 -5.99
C PRO A 189 -4.38 15.82 -6.37
N THR A 190 -3.89 17.01 -5.98
CA THR A 190 -4.41 18.28 -6.48
C THR A 190 -4.18 18.40 -8.00
N LEU A 191 -4.88 19.32 -8.67
CA LEU A 191 -4.62 19.62 -10.09
C LEU A 191 -3.15 19.97 -10.35
N LEU A 192 -2.51 20.71 -9.44
CA LEU A 192 -1.08 21.04 -9.51
C LEU A 192 -0.22 19.78 -9.45
N LYS A 193 -0.44 18.90 -8.46
CA LYS A 193 0.32 17.65 -8.32
C LYS A 193 0.13 16.75 -9.54
N THR A 194 -1.09 16.65 -10.06
CA THR A 194 -1.40 15.91 -11.29
C THR A 194 -0.66 16.47 -12.50
N ALA A 195 -0.65 17.80 -12.69
CA ALA A 195 0.08 18.44 -13.78
C ALA A 195 1.59 18.21 -13.68
N LEU A 196 2.16 18.29 -12.47
CA LEU A 196 3.57 18.01 -12.21
C LEU A 196 3.92 16.54 -12.48
N LEU A 197 3.07 15.58 -12.05
CA LEU A 197 3.25 14.15 -12.35
C LEU A 197 3.27 13.87 -13.86
N VAL A 198 2.32 14.47 -14.60
CA VAL A 198 2.27 14.33 -16.07
C VAL A 198 3.51 14.96 -16.71
N ALA A 199 3.91 16.16 -16.27
CA ALA A 199 5.10 16.83 -16.79
C ALA A 199 6.39 16.03 -16.49
N GLU A 200 6.52 15.49 -15.29
CA GLU A 200 7.64 14.63 -14.89
C GLU A 200 7.71 13.37 -15.75
N GLY A 201 6.58 12.67 -15.92
CA GLY A 201 6.50 11.47 -16.75
C GLY A 201 6.88 11.74 -18.21
N LEU A 202 6.39 12.84 -18.79
CA LEU A 202 6.76 13.26 -20.15
C LEU A 202 8.24 13.65 -20.26
N ALA A 203 8.77 14.37 -19.27
CA ALA A 203 10.17 14.77 -19.22
C ALA A 203 11.10 13.54 -19.10
N LEU A 204 10.75 12.58 -18.23
CA LEU A 204 11.48 11.32 -18.08
C LEU A 204 11.44 10.49 -19.37
N ALA A 205 10.28 10.37 -20.01
CA ALA A 205 10.16 9.66 -21.28
C ALA A 205 11.01 10.31 -22.38
N ALA A 206 10.95 11.63 -22.50
CA ALA A 206 11.78 12.38 -23.44
C ALA A 206 13.29 12.20 -23.13
N LEU A 207 13.66 12.25 -21.84
CA LEU A 207 15.04 12.05 -21.39
C LEU A 207 15.56 10.68 -21.80
N LEU A 208 14.80 9.61 -21.54
CA LEU A 208 15.19 8.24 -21.91
C LEU A 208 15.30 8.06 -23.42
N VAL A 209 14.39 8.64 -24.20
CA VAL A 209 14.43 8.59 -25.68
C VAL A 209 15.64 9.34 -26.22
N LEU A 210 15.92 10.55 -25.72
CA LEU A 210 17.06 11.34 -26.15
C LEU A 210 18.38 10.74 -25.69
N ALA A 211 18.47 10.25 -24.45
CA ALA A 211 19.63 9.52 -23.94
C ALA A 211 19.90 8.27 -24.79
N TRP A 212 18.86 7.51 -25.13
CA TRP A 212 18.96 6.39 -26.05
C TRP A 212 19.52 6.83 -27.41
N ARG A 213 18.96 7.87 -28.04
CA ARG A 213 19.39 8.36 -29.36
C ARG A 213 20.82 8.92 -29.38
N TRP A 214 21.17 9.71 -28.38
CA TRP A 214 22.48 10.32 -28.21
C TRP A 214 23.56 9.28 -27.96
N GLY A 215 23.26 8.31 -27.10
CA GLY A 215 24.21 7.32 -26.64
C GLY A 215 23.99 5.91 -27.19
N ARG A 216 23.44 5.71 -28.40
CA ARG A 216 23.08 4.35 -28.92
C ARG A 216 24.23 3.35 -28.94
N GLY A 217 25.47 3.85 -29.05
CA GLY A 217 26.68 3.04 -29.21
C GLY A 217 26.74 2.30 -30.55
N GLU A 218 27.92 1.77 -30.89
CA GLU A 218 28.20 1.17 -32.21
C GLU A 218 28.48 -0.34 -32.19
N GLY A 219 28.44 -0.95 -31.01
CA GLY A 219 28.74 -2.38 -30.86
C GLY A 219 27.60 -3.34 -31.24
N PRO A 220 27.87 -4.66 -31.21
CA PRO A 220 26.90 -5.67 -31.61
C PRO A 220 25.69 -5.71 -30.67
N GLY A 221 24.55 -6.11 -31.21
CA GLY A 221 23.34 -6.36 -30.42
C GLY A 221 23.39 -7.63 -29.57
N LEU A 222 22.23 -7.94 -28.97
CA LEU A 222 21.99 -9.19 -28.27
C LEU A 222 21.88 -10.35 -29.26
N ILE A 223 22.24 -11.55 -28.79
CA ILE A 223 22.03 -12.78 -29.54
C ILE A 223 20.61 -13.27 -29.26
N ARG A 224 19.80 -13.45 -30.31
CA ARG A 224 18.47 -14.07 -30.19
C ARG A 224 18.62 -15.58 -30.29
N PRO A 225 18.38 -16.34 -29.20
CA PRO A 225 18.41 -17.79 -29.27
C PRO A 225 17.26 -18.28 -30.16
N ARG A 226 17.48 -19.43 -30.83
CA ARG A 226 16.39 -20.11 -31.54
C ARG A 226 15.49 -20.82 -30.54
N LEU A 227 14.21 -20.91 -30.87
CA LEU A 227 13.25 -21.74 -30.13
C LEU A 227 13.69 -23.21 -30.16
N SER A 228 13.41 -23.90 -29.07
CA SER A 228 13.79 -25.27 -28.80
C SER A 228 12.71 -25.98 -28.00
N TRP A 229 12.77 -27.31 -27.95
CA TRP A 229 11.87 -28.11 -27.11
C TRP A 229 11.93 -27.76 -25.62
N ALA A 230 13.08 -27.29 -25.13
CA ALA A 230 13.21 -26.82 -23.76
C ALA A 230 12.27 -25.62 -23.48
N ASP A 231 12.13 -24.71 -24.46
CA ASP A 231 11.24 -23.55 -24.34
C ASP A 231 9.76 -24.00 -24.28
N ALA A 232 9.38 -24.99 -25.08
CA ALA A 232 8.04 -25.59 -25.03
C ALA A 232 7.76 -26.27 -23.67
N VAL A 233 8.75 -26.99 -23.11
CA VAL A 233 8.64 -27.62 -21.79
C VAL A 233 8.44 -26.57 -20.70
N VAL A 234 9.19 -25.47 -20.71
CA VAL A 234 9.01 -24.39 -19.71
C VAL A 234 7.59 -23.83 -19.76
N VAL A 235 7.05 -23.58 -20.95
CA VAL A 235 5.68 -23.07 -21.12
C VAL A 235 4.65 -24.08 -20.59
N VAL A 236 4.74 -25.34 -20.99
CA VAL A 236 3.78 -26.38 -20.60
C VAL A 236 3.82 -26.65 -19.10
N VAL A 237 5.02 -26.81 -18.53
CA VAL A 237 5.19 -27.10 -17.10
C VAL A 237 4.74 -25.91 -16.26
N SER A 238 5.13 -24.69 -16.61
CA SER A 238 4.71 -23.49 -15.86
C SER A 238 3.20 -23.25 -15.98
N GLY A 239 2.61 -23.47 -17.16
CA GLY A 239 1.17 -23.38 -17.37
C GLY A 239 0.39 -24.41 -16.57
N PHE A 240 0.86 -25.66 -16.53
CA PHE A 240 0.30 -26.69 -15.66
C PHE A 240 0.42 -26.31 -14.18
N TRP A 241 1.54 -25.70 -13.79
CA TRP A 241 1.80 -25.30 -12.41
C TRP A 241 0.92 -24.15 -11.90
N VAL A 242 0.30 -23.35 -12.78
CA VAL A 242 -0.72 -22.37 -12.36
C VAL A 242 -1.83 -23.04 -11.53
N VAL A 243 -2.23 -24.24 -11.95
CA VAL A 243 -3.32 -25.02 -11.35
C VAL A 243 -2.80 -26.00 -10.31
N ALA A 244 -1.72 -26.72 -10.62
CA ALA A 244 -1.20 -27.78 -9.75
C ALA A 244 -0.26 -27.28 -8.64
N GLY A 245 0.27 -26.06 -8.76
CA GLY A 245 1.25 -25.51 -7.84
C GLY A 245 0.64 -25.15 -6.48
N PRO A 246 1.38 -25.35 -5.37
CA PRO A 246 0.90 -25.02 -4.03
C PRO A 246 0.65 -23.52 -3.86
N VAL A 247 -0.18 -23.15 -2.89
CA VAL A 247 -0.48 -21.76 -2.53
C VAL A 247 0.49 -21.26 -1.47
N ASN A 248 1.02 -20.05 -1.66
CA ASN A 248 1.79 -19.37 -0.62
C ASN A 248 0.83 -18.65 0.34
N ILE A 249 1.13 -18.60 1.63
CA ILE A 249 0.30 -17.88 2.61
C ILE A 249 0.08 -16.42 2.21
N ASP A 250 1.14 -15.79 1.67
CA ASP A 250 1.15 -14.39 1.26
C ASP A 250 0.37 -14.15 -0.05
N ASP A 251 0.01 -15.20 -0.81
CA ASP A 251 -0.79 -15.04 -2.03
C ASP A 251 -2.12 -14.35 -1.69
N SER A 252 -2.74 -14.79 -0.59
CA SER A 252 -3.98 -14.18 -0.10
C SER A 252 -3.76 -12.77 0.43
N TRP A 253 -2.59 -12.49 1.01
CA TRP A 253 -2.30 -11.21 1.63
C TRP A 253 -2.19 -10.09 0.61
N TYR A 254 -1.27 -10.26 -0.35
CA TYR A 254 -1.04 -9.30 -1.41
C TYR A 254 -2.30 -9.10 -2.28
N LEU A 255 -3.05 -10.17 -2.53
CA LEU A 255 -4.32 -10.09 -3.27
C LEU A 255 -5.36 -9.26 -2.52
N LEU A 256 -5.51 -9.48 -1.20
CA LEU A 256 -6.45 -8.73 -0.37
C LEU A 256 -6.07 -7.25 -0.29
N MET A 257 -4.79 -6.94 -0.13
CA MET A 257 -4.28 -5.57 -0.12
C MET A 257 -4.55 -4.86 -1.46
N ALA A 258 -4.24 -5.50 -2.58
CA ALA A 258 -4.50 -4.96 -3.92
C ALA A 258 -5.99 -4.71 -4.17
N ARG A 259 -6.85 -5.65 -3.76
CA ARG A 259 -8.31 -5.52 -3.92
C ARG A 259 -8.89 -4.44 -3.00
N ASN A 260 -8.47 -4.41 -1.73
CA ASN A 260 -8.93 -3.43 -0.75
C ASN A 260 -8.58 -2.01 -1.16
N ALA A 261 -7.39 -1.82 -1.73
CA ALA A 261 -6.92 -0.52 -2.22
C ALA A 261 -7.82 0.11 -3.29
N MET A 262 -8.62 -0.68 -4.01
CA MET A 262 -9.62 -0.16 -4.95
C MET A 262 -10.80 0.53 -4.25
N GLN A 263 -11.05 0.22 -2.98
CA GLN A 263 -12.10 0.82 -2.15
C GLN A 263 -11.53 1.87 -1.19
N SER A 264 -10.37 1.62 -0.57
CA SER A 264 -9.75 2.52 0.40
C SER A 264 -8.98 3.69 -0.22
N GLY A 265 -8.73 3.69 -1.53
CA GLY A 265 -8.01 4.76 -2.22
C GLY A 265 -6.48 4.73 -2.08
N TYR A 266 -5.92 3.76 -1.36
CA TYR A 266 -4.48 3.54 -1.22
C TYR A 266 -4.16 2.07 -0.90
N VAL A 267 -2.93 1.64 -1.19
CA VAL A 267 -2.43 0.31 -0.78
C VAL A 267 -1.99 0.36 0.68
N GLY A 268 -2.85 -0.16 1.55
CA GLY A 268 -2.59 -0.33 2.97
C GLY A 268 -2.45 -1.79 3.36
N ASN A 269 -1.78 -2.02 4.48
CA ASN A 269 -1.67 -3.35 5.08
C ASN A 269 -2.99 -3.72 5.79
N VAL A 270 -4.02 -4.09 5.03
CA VAL A 270 -5.36 -4.36 5.60
C VAL A 270 -5.41 -5.54 6.58
N ILE A 271 -4.31 -6.31 6.69
CA ILE A 271 -4.24 -7.55 7.47
C ILE A 271 -3.64 -7.29 8.85
N TYR A 272 -2.66 -6.40 8.97
CA TYR A 272 -2.01 -6.06 10.23
C TYR A 272 -1.45 -4.61 10.21
N GLN A 273 -0.66 -4.20 11.21
CA GLN A 273 -0.06 -2.84 11.25
C GLN A 273 -1.07 -1.68 11.12
N PHE A 274 -2.31 -1.89 11.56
CA PHE A 274 -3.36 -0.87 11.54
C PHE A 274 -3.60 -0.25 10.16
N ASN A 275 -3.45 -1.04 9.09
CA ASN A 275 -3.66 -0.60 7.71
C ASN A 275 -2.77 0.58 7.28
N VAL A 276 -1.58 0.70 7.86
CA VAL A 276 -0.57 1.66 7.40
C VAL A 276 -0.23 1.41 5.92
N THR A 277 0.06 2.49 5.19
CA THR A 277 0.44 2.40 3.77
C THR A 277 1.69 1.55 3.56
N GLU A 278 1.68 0.75 2.50
CA GLU A 278 2.84 -0.02 2.02
C GLU A 278 3.81 0.82 1.18
N ASN A 279 3.48 2.09 0.92
CA ASN A 279 4.37 2.97 0.18
C ASN A 279 5.75 3.04 0.88
N PRO A 280 6.85 2.94 0.12
CA PRO A 280 6.94 3.01 -1.35
C PRO A 280 6.86 1.66 -2.10
N PHE A 281 6.62 0.53 -1.44
CA PHE A 281 6.78 -0.83 -2.00
C PHE A 281 5.46 -1.43 -2.52
N VAL A 282 4.82 -0.77 -3.49
CA VAL A 282 3.44 -1.06 -3.92
C VAL A 282 3.28 -1.50 -5.39
N ALA A 283 4.39 -1.63 -6.12
CA ALA A 283 4.37 -1.87 -7.56
C ALA A 283 3.68 -3.19 -7.93
N SER A 284 3.88 -4.27 -7.17
CA SER A 284 3.23 -5.55 -7.44
C SER A 284 1.72 -5.48 -7.21
N GLN A 285 1.27 -4.80 -6.15
CA GLN A 285 -0.15 -4.60 -5.83
C GLN A 285 -0.85 -3.78 -6.91
N TYR A 286 -0.23 -2.71 -7.42
CA TYR A 286 -0.77 -1.95 -8.56
C TYR A 286 -0.83 -2.77 -9.85
N ALA A 287 0.18 -3.61 -10.11
CA ALA A 287 0.15 -4.52 -11.25
C ALA A 287 -1.00 -5.54 -11.13
N MET A 288 -1.25 -6.08 -9.94
CA MET A 288 -2.39 -6.95 -9.65
C MET A 288 -3.73 -6.23 -9.82
N GLN A 289 -3.85 -4.97 -9.39
CA GLN A 289 -5.07 -4.16 -9.63
C GLN A 289 -5.37 -4.02 -11.12
N ALA A 290 -4.36 -3.65 -11.92
CA ALA A 290 -4.52 -3.54 -13.36
C ALA A 290 -4.92 -4.90 -13.98
N TRP A 291 -4.27 -5.99 -13.56
CA TRP A 291 -4.56 -7.34 -14.04
C TRP A 291 -5.97 -7.83 -13.67
N GLY A 292 -6.40 -7.59 -12.43
CA GLY A 292 -7.75 -7.91 -11.97
C GLY A 292 -8.83 -7.10 -12.68
N ALA A 293 -8.57 -5.81 -12.92
CA ALA A 293 -9.47 -4.95 -13.69
C ALA A 293 -9.63 -5.42 -15.15
N ILE A 294 -8.53 -5.86 -15.78
CA ILE A 294 -8.57 -6.42 -17.15
C ILE A 294 -9.39 -7.72 -17.21
N GLY A 295 -9.22 -8.61 -16.23
CA GLY A 295 -9.94 -9.88 -16.19
C GLY A 295 -11.40 -9.76 -15.74
N GLY A 296 -11.75 -8.68 -15.04
CA GLY A 296 -13.07 -8.54 -14.39
C GLY A 296 -13.28 -9.51 -13.21
N GLU A 297 -12.24 -10.24 -12.79
CA GLU A 297 -12.29 -11.21 -11.70
C GLU A 297 -11.00 -11.24 -10.89
N TRP A 298 -11.08 -11.79 -9.68
CA TRP A 298 -9.98 -11.86 -8.71
C TRP A 298 -9.74 -13.28 -8.20
N SER A 299 -10.11 -14.29 -8.99
CA SER A 299 -9.84 -15.69 -8.65
C SER A 299 -8.33 -15.95 -8.61
N LEU A 300 -7.90 -16.86 -7.73
CA LEU A 300 -6.48 -17.21 -7.63
C LEU A 300 -5.93 -17.74 -8.96
N GLY A 301 -6.74 -18.49 -9.72
CA GLY A 301 -6.35 -18.99 -11.04
C GLY A 301 -6.05 -17.87 -12.03
N TRP A 302 -6.93 -16.87 -12.14
CA TRP A 302 -6.71 -15.70 -12.98
C TRP A 302 -5.48 -14.90 -12.53
N MET A 303 -5.37 -14.67 -11.23
CA MET A 303 -4.28 -13.87 -10.66
C MET A 303 -2.91 -14.53 -10.84
N ARG A 304 -2.84 -15.87 -10.82
CA ARG A 304 -1.61 -16.63 -11.07
C ARG A 304 -1.13 -16.61 -12.52
N LEU A 305 -1.94 -16.15 -13.47
CA LEU A 305 -1.47 -15.88 -14.82
C LEU A 305 -0.48 -14.72 -14.88
N LEU A 306 -0.53 -13.80 -13.90
CA LEU A 306 0.41 -12.69 -13.79
C LEU A 306 1.84 -13.15 -13.47
N PRO A 307 2.12 -13.91 -12.38
CA PRO A 307 3.44 -14.48 -12.14
C PRO A 307 3.83 -15.52 -13.21
N LEU A 308 2.89 -16.22 -13.85
CA LEU A 308 3.22 -17.04 -15.03
C LEU A 308 3.84 -16.17 -16.14
N ALA A 309 3.21 -15.05 -16.49
CA ALA A 309 3.72 -14.13 -17.51
C ALA A 309 5.10 -13.58 -17.12
N TYR A 310 5.30 -13.22 -15.85
CA TYR A 310 6.60 -12.77 -15.34
C TYR A 310 7.66 -13.87 -15.46
N GLY A 311 7.32 -15.12 -15.13
CA GLY A 311 8.24 -16.26 -15.24
C GLY A 311 8.68 -16.52 -16.67
N LEU A 312 7.72 -16.57 -17.60
CA LEU A 312 8.00 -16.78 -19.02
C LEU A 312 8.85 -15.64 -19.62
N ALA A 313 8.56 -14.39 -19.25
CA ALA A 313 9.36 -13.24 -19.66
C ALA A 313 10.77 -13.28 -19.06
N THR A 314 10.90 -13.61 -17.78
CA THR A 314 12.18 -13.81 -17.09
C THR A 314 13.02 -14.89 -17.78
N TYR A 315 12.42 -16.06 -18.06
CA TYR A 315 13.07 -17.14 -18.78
C TYR A 315 13.57 -16.71 -20.17
N ALA A 316 12.73 -16.00 -20.94
CA ALA A 316 13.11 -15.51 -22.27
C ALA A 316 14.30 -14.53 -22.19
N LEU A 317 14.32 -13.62 -21.21
CA LEU A 317 15.42 -12.70 -20.96
C LEU A 317 16.71 -13.44 -20.58
N LEU A 318 16.62 -14.44 -19.69
CA LEU A 318 17.77 -15.27 -19.31
C LEU A 318 18.31 -16.08 -20.49
N ARG A 319 17.43 -16.60 -21.36
CA ARG A 319 17.84 -17.29 -22.61
C ARG A 319 18.66 -16.36 -23.51
N VAL A 320 18.23 -15.11 -23.66
CA VAL A 320 18.99 -14.09 -24.40
C VAL A 320 20.31 -13.77 -23.72
N LEU A 321 20.30 -13.55 -22.40
CA LEU A 321 21.49 -13.19 -21.62
C LEU A 321 22.56 -14.28 -21.72
N VAL A 322 22.21 -15.53 -21.43
CA VAL A 322 23.15 -16.66 -21.43
C VAL A 322 23.69 -16.92 -22.84
N ALA A 323 22.83 -16.91 -23.87
CA ALA A 323 23.29 -17.04 -25.26
C ALA A 323 24.27 -15.92 -25.65
N THR A 324 23.98 -14.70 -25.19
CA THR A 324 24.83 -13.52 -25.40
C THR A 324 26.16 -13.61 -24.64
N MET A 325 26.17 -14.12 -23.41
CA MET A 325 27.39 -14.31 -22.61
C MET A 325 28.28 -15.44 -23.16
N LEU A 326 27.70 -16.59 -23.48
CA LEU A 326 28.42 -17.77 -23.98
C LEU A 326 28.97 -17.59 -25.39
N GLY A 327 28.25 -16.87 -26.26
CA GLY A 327 28.77 -16.47 -27.57
C GLY A 327 30.04 -15.61 -27.50
N ARG A 328 30.41 -15.16 -26.30
CA ARG A 328 31.63 -14.39 -26.00
C ARG A 328 32.73 -15.28 -25.40
N LEU A 329 32.39 -16.09 -24.40
CA LEU A 329 33.35 -16.97 -23.68
C LEU A 329 33.89 -18.08 -24.57
N VAL A 330 33.09 -18.55 -25.50
CA VAL A 330 33.49 -19.53 -26.50
C VAL A 330 33.80 -18.77 -27.79
N VAL A 331 35.09 -18.48 -28.03
CA VAL A 331 35.56 -17.87 -29.28
C VAL A 331 35.13 -18.76 -30.45
N GLY A 332 34.28 -18.24 -31.34
CA GLY A 332 33.99 -18.88 -32.62
C GLY A 332 32.99 -20.04 -32.60
N ARG A 333 32.93 -20.75 -33.74
CA ARG A 333 31.87 -21.68 -34.21
C ARG A 333 31.37 -22.74 -33.21
N VAL A 334 32.02 -22.93 -32.06
CA VAL A 334 31.69 -23.92 -31.01
C VAL A 334 30.43 -23.54 -30.22
N ALA A 335 30.23 -22.28 -29.81
CA ALA A 335 28.95 -21.86 -29.17
C ALA A 335 27.76 -21.88 -30.14
N ARG A 336 28.05 -21.86 -31.45
CA ARG A 336 27.05 -22.04 -32.51
C ARG A 336 26.82 -23.52 -32.87
N ARG A 337 27.55 -24.46 -32.26
CA ARG A 337 27.28 -25.89 -32.47
C ARG A 337 25.89 -26.20 -31.90
N PRO A 338 25.04 -26.89 -32.66
CA PRO A 338 23.66 -27.17 -32.25
C PRO A 338 23.61 -27.91 -30.91
N ALA A 339 24.56 -28.82 -30.65
CA ALA A 339 24.64 -29.57 -29.38
C ALA A 339 24.88 -28.67 -28.16
N VAL A 340 25.76 -27.67 -28.26
CA VAL A 340 26.06 -26.74 -27.15
C VAL A 340 24.87 -25.82 -26.91
N ALA A 341 24.30 -25.25 -27.98
CA ALA A 341 23.11 -24.40 -27.88
C ALA A 341 21.89 -25.15 -27.30
N TRP A 342 21.75 -26.44 -27.65
CA TRP A 342 20.75 -27.34 -27.10
C TRP A 342 20.99 -27.60 -25.61
N ALA A 343 22.21 -27.96 -25.21
CA ALA A 343 22.54 -28.22 -23.79
C ALA A 343 22.32 -26.98 -22.92
N VAL A 344 22.69 -25.80 -23.41
CA VAL A 344 22.44 -24.52 -22.72
C VAL A 344 20.95 -24.23 -22.59
N ALA A 345 20.15 -24.51 -23.62
CA ALA A 345 18.69 -24.32 -23.54
C ALA A 345 18.09 -25.17 -22.42
N TRP A 346 18.45 -26.44 -22.36
CA TRP A 346 18.00 -27.34 -21.30
C TRP A 346 18.53 -26.97 -19.92
N ALA A 347 19.79 -26.53 -19.80
CA ALA A 347 20.34 -26.10 -18.52
C ALA A 347 19.61 -24.86 -17.97
N VAL A 348 19.35 -23.85 -18.82
CA VAL A 348 18.59 -22.65 -18.42
C VAL A 348 17.14 -23.02 -18.08
N ALA A 349 16.50 -23.90 -18.87
CA ALA A 349 15.14 -24.36 -18.60
C ALA A 349 15.05 -25.12 -17.26
N ALA A 350 15.97 -26.05 -17.01
CA ALA A 350 16.00 -26.81 -15.76
C ALA A 350 16.26 -25.90 -14.57
N ALA A 351 17.24 -24.99 -14.64
CA ALA A 351 17.52 -24.05 -13.57
C ALA A 351 16.34 -23.10 -13.30
N HIS A 352 15.70 -22.61 -14.37
CA HIS A 352 14.53 -21.75 -14.24
C HIS A 352 13.37 -22.49 -13.57
N LEU A 353 12.98 -23.67 -14.07
CA LEU A 353 11.88 -24.43 -13.50
C LEU A 353 12.17 -24.87 -12.05
N LEU A 354 13.39 -25.29 -11.75
CA LEU A 354 13.79 -25.70 -10.39
C LEU A 354 13.57 -24.58 -9.36
N TRP A 355 13.77 -23.32 -9.75
CA TRP A 355 13.60 -22.20 -8.85
C TRP A 355 12.20 -21.57 -8.94
N TRP A 356 11.66 -21.44 -10.16
CA TRP A 356 10.40 -20.73 -10.40
C TRP A 356 9.18 -21.48 -9.90
N LEU A 357 9.13 -22.81 -10.06
CA LEU A 357 7.98 -23.60 -9.61
C LEU A 357 7.76 -23.49 -8.09
N PRO A 358 8.78 -23.65 -7.22
CA PRO A 358 8.58 -23.51 -5.78
C PRO A 358 8.48 -22.06 -5.28
N TYR A 359 9.16 -21.09 -5.92
CA TYR A 359 9.29 -19.72 -5.36
C TYR A 359 8.68 -18.61 -6.22
N GLY A 360 8.61 -18.78 -7.54
CA GLY A 360 8.17 -17.75 -8.49
C GLY A 360 6.68 -17.77 -8.81
N MET A 361 5.97 -18.86 -8.51
CA MET A 361 4.52 -19.00 -8.75
C MET A 361 3.70 -18.52 -7.54
N THR A 362 3.84 -17.25 -7.20
CA THR A 362 3.22 -16.57 -6.05
C THR A 362 2.78 -15.15 -6.42
N LEU A 363 1.89 -14.54 -5.64
CA LEU A 363 1.45 -13.14 -5.77
C LEU A 363 2.28 -12.15 -4.93
N ARG A 364 3.30 -12.64 -4.23
CA ARG A 364 4.31 -11.81 -3.58
C ARG A 364 5.09 -10.97 -4.62
N PRO A 365 5.88 -9.95 -4.22
CA PRO A 365 6.60 -9.10 -5.17
C PRO A 365 7.79 -9.76 -5.88
N GLU A 366 8.35 -10.86 -5.37
CA GLU A 366 9.59 -11.46 -5.90
C GLU A 366 9.53 -11.84 -7.39
N PRO A 367 8.42 -12.35 -7.96
CA PRO A 367 8.31 -12.64 -9.38
C PRO A 367 8.48 -11.39 -10.28
N LEU A 368 7.94 -10.25 -9.86
CA LEU A 368 8.13 -8.98 -10.56
C LEU A 368 9.58 -8.48 -10.42
N ILE A 369 10.16 -8.62 -9.22
CA ILE A 369 11.57 -8.29 -8.95
C ILE A 369 12.51 -9.14 -9.81
N ALA A 370 12.23 -10.44 -9.95
CA ALA A 370 13.01 -11.36 -10.78
C ALA A 370 12.96 -10.96 -12.27
N LEU A 371 11.78 -10.58 -12.76
CA LEU A 371 11.61 -10.06 -14.12
C LEU A 371 12.42 -8.77 -14.33
N GLY A 372 12.27 -7.79 -13.43
CA GLY A 372 13.01 -6.54 -13.46
C GLY A 372 14.53 -6.76 -13.44
N THR A 373 15.01 -7.63 -12.56
CA THR A 373 16.42 -8.00 -12.44
C THR A 373 16.96 -8.62 -13.73
N ALA A 374 16.22 -9.56 -14.34
CA ALA A 374 16.61 -10.16 -15.61
C ALA A 374 16.66 -9.11 -16.74
N ALA A 375 15.71 -8.17 -16.77
CA ALA A 375 15.70 -7.07 -17.71
C ALA A 375 16.92 -6.14 -17.54
N VAL A 376 17.25 -5.79 -16.29
CA VAL A 376 18.46 -4.99 -15.97
C VAL A 376 19.71 -5.69 -16.46
N TRP A 377 19.88 -6.99 -16.22
CA TRP A 377 21.06 -7.73 -16.70
C TRP A 377 21.17 -7.76 -18.22
N VAL A 378 20.06 -7.98 -18.92
CA VAL A 378 20.02 -7.96 -20.39
C VAL A 378 20.37 -6.57 -20.94
N LEU A 379 19.80 -5.51 -20.35
CA LEU A 379 20.06 -4.14 -20.76
C LEU A 379 21.50 -3.71 -20.45
N ALA A 380 22.03 -4.08 -19.29
CA ALA A 380 23.42 -3.81 -18.91
C ALA A 380 24.41 -4.51 -19.84
N GLU A 381 24.14 -5.77 -20.21
CA GLU A 381 24.97 -6.48 -21.19
C GLU A 381 24.87 -5.85 -22.58
N LEU A 382 23.68 -5.41 -23.01
CA LEU A 382 23.51 -4.67 -24.25
C LEU A 382 24.28 -3.34 -24.23
N ALA A 383 24.18 -2.58 -23.13
CA ALA A 383 24.88 -1.32 -22.94
C ALA A 383 26.39 -1.53 -23.05
N ARG A 384 26.92 -2.53 -22.35
CA ARG A 384 28.34 -2.90 -22.37
C ARG A 384 28.80 -3.30 -23.77
N ARG A 385 28.03 -4.13 -24.47
CA ARG A 385 28.34 -4.56 -25.85
C ARG A 385 28.36 -3.40 -26.82
N ARG A 386 27.40 -2.50 -26.71
CA ARG A 386 27.30 -1.31 -27.57
C ARG A 386 28.24 -0.20 -27.17
N ARG A 387 28.82 -0.25 -25.96
CA ARG A 387 29.48 0.90 -25.30
C ARG A 387 28.53 2.09 -25.25
N SER A 388 27.30 1.83 -24.84
CA SER A 388 26.16 2.74 -24.92
C SER A 388 25.75 3.24 -23.54
N VAL A 389 25.99 4.52 -23.28
CA VAL A 389 25.50 5.21 -22.07
C VAL A 389 23.97 5.33 -22.11
N GLY A 390 23.37 5.49 -23.30
CA GLY A 390 21.93 5.58 -23.47
C GLY A 390 21.18 4.31 -23.05
N VAL A 391 21.66 3.14 -23.49
CA VAL A 391 21.10 1.85 -23.04
C VAL A 391 21.33 1.66 -21.54
N PHE A 392 22.49 2.09 -21.03
CA PHE A 392 22.77 2.01 -19.59
C PHE A 392 21.81 2.86 -18.76
N ALA A 393 21.44 4.06 -19.22
CA ALA A 393 20.43 4.90 -18.56
C ALA A 393 19.06 4.19 -18.47
N VAL A 394 18.65 3.47 -19.53
CA VAL A 394 17.43 2.65 -19.49
C VAL A 394 17.58 1.50 -18.49
N ALA A 395 18.74 0.85 -18.41
CA ALA A 395 19.01 -0.19 -17.41
C ALA A 395 18.88 0.35 -15.97
N VAL A 396 19.41 1.56 -15.71
CA VAL A 396 19.29 2.23 -14.40
C VAL A 396 17.83 2.58 -14.09
N ALA A 397 17.07 3.08 -15.07
CA ALA A 397 15.65 3.37 -14.87
C ALA A 397 14.83 2.11 -14.54
N VAL A 398 15.07 0.99 -15.23
CA VAL A 398 14.44 -0.30 -14.90
C VAL A 398 14.89 -0.80 -13.53
N ALA A 399 16.17 -0.63 -13.18
CA ALA A 399 16.67 -0.99 -11.85
C ALA A 399 16.04 -0.17 -10.73
N ALA A 400 15.71 1.10 -10.95
CA ALA A 400 15.02 1.93 -9.96
C ALA A 400 13.54 1.55 -9.78
N LEU A 401 12.92 0.95 -10.81
CA LEU A 401 11.54 0.44 -10.77
C LEU A 401 11.42 -0.97 -10.18
N THR A 402 12.54 -1.68 -10.05
CA THR A 402 12.64 -3.05 -9.56
C THR A 402 12.99 -3.04 -8.09
#